data_AF-A0A4Q2KX63-F1
#
_entry.id   AF-A0A4Q2KX63-F1
#
_cell.length_a   1.000
_cell.length_b   1.000
_cell.length_c   1.000
_cell.angle_alpha   90.00
_cell.angle_beta   90.00
_cell.angle_gamma   90.00
#
_symmetry.space_group_name_H-M   'P 1'
#
loop_
_entity.id
_entity.type
_entity.pdbx_description
1 polymer ?
#
loop_
_entity_poly.entity_id
_entity_poly.type
_entity_poly.pdbx_seq_one_letter_code
_entity_poly.pdbx_strand_id
1 'polypeptide(L)'
;MSSIIDHPEHDERRHGAHGLPPIGVWWPMLERTLQLEVLENLNAPLRWFVVRRIYELCELDAGPIPRLGVRLGENERAYIAGWSHAVDWS
;
A
#
# COMPACT_ATOMS: atom_id res chain seq x y z
N MET A 1 -38.87 14.79 8.25
CA MET A 1 -38.12 13.61 8.72
C MET A 1 -37.85 12.71 7.52
N SER A 2 -36.65 12.79 6.96
CA SER A 2 -36.09 11.84 5.97
C SER A 2 -34.62 12.19 5.79
N SER A 3 -33.73 11.27 6.13
CA SER A 3 -32.85 10.66 5.13
C SER A 3 -32.14 9.49 5.80
N ILE A 4 -32.57 8.31 5.38
CA ILE A 4 -31.81 7.06 5.49
C ILE A 4 -30.67 7.19 4.48
N ILE A 5 -29.44 7.22 4.97
CA ILE A 5 -28.22 6.89 4.22
C ILE A 5 -27.42 6.07 5.26
N ASP A 6 -27.63 4.77 5.40
CA ASP A 6 -27.38 3.70 4.42
C ASP A 6 -25.89 3.63 4.02
N HIS A 7 -25.20 2.71 4.70
CA HIS A 7 -23.95 2.01 4.38
C HIS A 7 -22.59 2.76 4.48
N PRO A 8 -21.79 2.52 5.55
CA PRO A 8 -20.33 2.62 5.50
C PRO A 8 -19.69 1.36 4.89
N GLU A 9 -20.30 0.75 3.87
CA GLU A 9 -19.83 -0.52 3.28
C GLU A 9 -18.91 -0.34 2.06
N HIS A 10 -18.46 0.89 1.79
CA HIS A 10 -17.68 1.22 0.60
C HIS A 10 -16.16 1.30 0.79
N ASP A 11 -15.64 1.06 2.00
CA ASP A 11 -14.19 1.10 2.25
C ASP A 11 -13.49 -0.26 2.05
N GLU A 12 -14.21 -1.37 2.18
CA GLU A 12 -13.58 -2.70 2.10
C GLU A 12 -13.14 -3.08 0.67
N ARG A 13 -13.77 -2.52 -0.38
CA ARG A 13 -13.47 -2.86 -1.78
C ARG A 13 -12.25 -2.14 -2.36
N ARG A 14 -11.64 -1.22 -1.62
CA ARG A 14 -10.45 -0.45 -2.06
C ARG A 14 -9.15 -0.96 -1.48
N HIS A 15 -9.23 -1.79 -0.45
CA HIS A 15 -8.08 -2.48 0.07
C HIS A 15 -7.76 -3.64 -0.88
N GLY A 16 -6.55 -3.64 -1.46
CA GLY A 16 -6.04 -4.76 -2.25
C GLY A 16 -6.07 -6.06 -1.44
N ALA A 17 -5.72 -7.18 -2.06
CA ALA A 17 -5.82 -8.54 -1.49
C ALA A 17 -5.16 -8.73 -0.09
N HIS A 18 -4.44 -7.75 0.42
CA HIS A 18 -3.70 -7.76 1.68
C HIS A 18 -4.01 -6.57 2.62
N GLY A 19 -5.12 -5.84 2.40
CA GLY A 19 -5.50 -4.75 3.30
C GLY A 19 -4.81 -3.41 3.04
N LEU A 20 -3.94 -3.32 2.03
CA LEU A 20 -3.27 -2.07 1.63
C LEU A 20 -4.06 -1.32 0.56
N PRO A 21 -3.98 0.02 0.51
CA PRO A 21 -4.42 0.78 -0.64
C PRO A 21 -3.70 0.35 -1.93
N PRO A 22 -4.25 0.66 -3.11
CA PRO A 22 -3.61 0.34 -4.38
C PRO A 22 -2.17 0.89 -4.45
N ILE A 23 -1.24 0.09 -4.98
CA ILE A 23 0.20 0.42 -5.05
C ILE A 23 0.50 1.83 -5.59
N GLY A 24 -0.25 2.28 -6.60
CA GLY A 24 -0.06 3.60 -7.21
C GLY A 24 -0.44 4.79 -6.34
N VAL A 25 -1.14 4.56 -5.21
CA VAL A 25 -1.50 5.62 -4.25
C VAL A 25 -0.33 5.90 -3.31
N TRP A 26 0.27 4.85 -2.74
CA TRP A 26 1.27 5.01 -1.67
C TRP A 26 2.71 4.93 -2.16
N TRP A 27 2.99 4.19 -3.24
CA TRP A 27 4.37 4.00 -3.72
C TRP A 27 5.09 5.32 -4.03
N PRO A 28 4.48 6.29 -4.74
CA PRO A 28 5.13 7.58 -5.02
C PRO A 28 5.28 8.48 -3.79
N MET A 29 4.45 8.27 -2.76
CA MET A 29 4.44 9.06 -1.53
C MET A 29 5.41 8.51 -0.47
N LEU A 30 5.82 7.25 -0.62
CA LEU A 30 6.70 6.57 0.32
C LEU A 30 8.11 7.19 0.30
N GLU A 31 8.74 7.31 1.46
CA GLU A 31 10.11 7.83 1.54
C GLU A 31 11.09 6.97 0.73
N ARG A 32 12.07 7.63 0.10
CA ARG A 32 13.09 6.94 -0.70
C ARG A 32 13.83 5.83 0.06
N THR A 33 14.10 6.04 1.34
CA THR A 33 14.74 5.01 2.20
C THR A 33 13.85 3.77 2.37
N LEU A 34 12.55 3.95 2.51
CA LEU A 34 11.59 2.84 2.61
C LEU A 34 11.32 2.21 1.24
N GLN A 35 11.34 2.98 0.15
CA GLN A 35 11.29 2.42 -1.20
C GLN A 35 12.48 1.49 -1.45
N LEU A 36 13.69 1.86 -1.03
CA LEU A 36 14.88 1.00 -1.15
C LEU A 36 14.73 -0.30 -0.37
N GLU A 37 14.17 -0.27 0.85
CA GLU A 37 13.87 -1.48 1.64
C GLU A 37 12.89 -2.40 0.92
N VAL A 38 11.88 -1.85 0.24
CA VAL A 38 10.94 -2.65 -0.57
C VAL A 38 11.63 -3.24 -1.81
N LEU A 39 12.48 -2.45 -2.47
CA LEU A 39 13.22 -2.87 -3.66
C LEU A 39 14.29 -3.93 -3.35
N GLU A 40 14.82 -3.98 -2.12
CA GLU A 40 15.78 -5.00 -1.70
C GLU A 40 15.21 -6.41 -1.90
N ASN A 41 13.91 -6.62 -1.64
CA ASN A 41 13.25 -7.89 -1.90
C ASN A 41 11.73 -7.76 -2.13
N LEU A 42 11.33 -7.57 -3.38
CA LEU A 42 9.92 -7.49 -3.79
C LEU A 42 9.11 -8.78 -3.54
N ASN A 43 9.78 -9.92 -3.35
CA ASN A 43 9.12 -11.21 -3.08
C ASN A 43 8.96 -11.48 -1.57
N ALA A 44 9.63 -10.69 -0.72
CA ALA A 44 9.48 -10.78 0.72
C ALA A 44 8.19 -10.07 1.18
N PRO A 45 7.63 -10.50 2.32
CA PRO A 45 6.62 -9.70 3.01
C PRO A 45 7.19 -8.31 3.35
N LEU A 46 6.39 -7.27 3.10
CA LEU A 46 6.67 -5.92 3.54
C LEU A 46 6.86 -5.91 5.05
N ARG A 47 7.93 -5.24 5.48
CA ARG A 47 8.27 -5.10 6.89
C ARG A 47 7.20 -4.23 7.57
N TRP A 48 6.90 -4.53 8.83
CA TRP A 48 5.81 -3.89 9.57
C TRP A 48 5.88 -2.36 9.58
N PHE A 49 7.09 -1.78 9.60
CA PHE A 49 7.28 -0.33 9.61
C PHE A 49 6.94 0.31 8.26
N VAL A 50 7.17 -0.39 7.14
CA VAL A 50 6.75 0.06 5.81
C VAL A 50 5.23 0.05 5.74
N VAL A 51 4.59 -1.04 6.18
CA VAL A 51 3.14 -1.16 6.24
C VAL A 51 2.54 -0.04 7.10
N ARG A 52 3.05 0.15 8.32
CA ARG A 52 2.61 1.25 9.19
C ARG A 52 2.74 2.61 8.51
N ARG A 53 3.86 2.86 7.82
CA ARG A 53 4.07 4.13 7.14
C ARG A 53 3.08 4.35 5.99
N ILE A 54 2.73 3.31 5.24
CA ILE A 54 1.71 3.38 4.20
C ILE A 54 0.35 3.75 4.80
N TYR A 55 -0.03 3.17 5.94
CA TYR A 55 -1.27 3.54 6.64
C TYR A 55 -1.27 5.00 7.08
N GLU A 56 -0.14 5.49 7.62
CA GLU A 56 0.02 6.90 8.01
C GLU A 56 -0.11 7.84 6.80
N LEU A 57 0.52 7.52 5.67
CA LEU A 57 0.50 8.32 4.45
C LEU A 57 -0.87 8.36 3.78
N CYS A 58 -1.63 7.27 3.88
CA CYS A 58 -2.96 7.15 3.30
C CYS A 58 -4.08 7.54 4.26
N GLU A 59 -3.74 8.09 5.44
CA GLU A 59 -4.69 8.46 6.50
C GLU A 59 -5.68 7.33 6.84
N LEU A 60 -5.24 6.07 6.70
CA LEU A 60 -6.06 4.91 6.98
C LEU A 60 -6.17 4.69 8.48
N ASP A 61 -7.36 4.32 8.94
CA ASP A 61 -7.54 3.91 10.32
C ASP A 61 -6.75 2.62 10.54
N ALA A 62 -5.58 2.78 11.16
CA ALA A 62 -4.67 1.69 11.48
C ALA A 62 -5.25 0.92 12.67
N GLY A 63 -6.32 0.17 12.43
CA GLY A 63 -6.79 -0.89 13.32
C GLY A 63 -5.66 -1.89 13.64
N PRO A 64 -5.93 -3.14 14.03
CA PRO A 64 -4.85 -4.09 14.28
C PRO A 64 -4.02 -4.31 13.00
N ILE A 65 -2.87 -3.62 12.90
CA ILE A 65 -1.96 -3.70 11.75
C ILE A 65 -1.64 -5.19 11.54
N PRO A 66 -1.78 -5.72 10.31
CA PRO A 66 -1.47 -7.11 10.03
C PRO A 66 -0.05 -7.44 10.52
N ARG A 67 0.05 -8.27 11.57
CA ARG A 67 1.34 -8.76 12.08
C ARG A 67 1.99 -9.75 11.11
N LEU A 68 1.18 -10.37 10.26
CA LEU A 68 1.64 -11.11 9.09
C LEU A 68 2.03 -10.09 8.03
N GLY A 69 3.34 -10.00 7.73
CA GLY A 69 3.84 -9.07 6.72
C GLY A 69 3.05 -9.16 5.42
N VAL A 70 2.69 -8.01 4.87
CA VAL A 70 1.92 -7.90 3.64
C VAL A 70 2.81 -8.24 2.45
N ARG A 71 2.47 -9.27 1.66
CA ARG A 71 3.23 -9.58 0.45
C ARG A 71 2.72 -8.76 -0.72
N LEU A 72 3.63 -8.28 -1.55
CA LEU A 72 3.25 -7.67 -2.81
C LEU A 72 2.77 -8.76 -3.79
N GLY A 73 1.59 -8.57 -4.36
CA GLY A 73 1.07 -9.37 -5.47
C GLY A 73 1.84 -9.13 -6.77
N GLU A 74 1.60 -9.98 -7.76
CA GLU A 74 2.30 -9.93 -9.05
C GLU A 74 2.14 -8.57 -9.76
N ASN A 75 0.93 -8.02 -9.75
CA ASN A 75 0.64 -6.71 -10.35
C ASN A 75 1.37 -5.57 -9.64
N GLU A 76 1.51 -5.63 -8.32
CA GLU A 76 2.17 -4.59 -7.53
C GLU A 76 3.67 -4.60 -7.78
N ARG A 77 4.27 -5.80 -7.89
CA ARG A 77 5.67 -5.96 -8.27
C ARG A 77 5.93 -5.45 -9.69
N ALA A 78 5.06 -5.78 -10.65
CA ALA A 78 5.16 -5.29 -12.03
C ALA A 78 5.05 -3.76 -12.10
N TYR A 79 4.17 -3.16 -11.30
CA TYR A 79 4.03 -1.71 -11.18
C TYR A 79 5.33 -1.06 -10.66
N ILE A 80 5.89 -1.57 -9.56
CA ILE A 80 7.14 -1.06 -8.97
C ILE A 80 8.31 -1.21 -9.96
N ALA A 81 8.43 -2.36 -10.63
CA ALA A 81 9.47 -2.60 -11.62
C ALA A 81 9.36 -1.61 -12.80
N GLY A 82 8.13 -1.37 -13.30
CA GLY A 82 7.88 -0.37 -14.34
C GLY A 82 8.18 1.06 -13.90
N TRP A 83 7.92 1.38 -12.62
CA TRP A 83 8.20 2.71 -12.06
C TRP A 83 9.70 2.95 -11.83
N SER A 84 10.45 1.94 -11.37
CA SER A 84 11.91 2.06 -11.19
C SER A 84 12.61 2.42 -12.50
N HIS A 85 12.15 1.85 -13.63
CA HIS A 85 12.68 2.19 -14.96
C HIS A 85 12.33 3.61 -15.43
N ALA A 86 11.23 4.19 -14.92
CA ALA A 86 10.80 5.54 -15.29
C ALA A 86 11.55 6.64 -14.52
N VAL A 87 11.99 6.36 -13.28
CA VAL A 87 12.71 7.33 -12.43
C VAL A 87 14.20 7.41 -12.76
N ASP A 88 14.80 6.34 -13.30
CA ASP A 88 16.22 6.28 -13.68
C ASP A 88 16.56 7.07 -14.97
N TRP A 89 15.58 7.68 -15.64
CA TRP A 89 15.76 8.45 -16.87
C TRP A 89 16.09 9.94 -16.65
N SER A 90 16.07 10.44 -15.40
CA SER A 90 16.33 11.85 -15.08
C SER A 90 17.77 12.19 -14.77
#